data_AF-A0A661VN90-F1
#
_entry.id   AF-A0A661VN90-F1
#
_cell.length_a   1.000
_cell.length_b   1.000
_cell.length_c   1.000
_cell.angle_alpha   90.00
_cell.angle_beta   90.00
_cell.angle_gamma   90.00
#
_symmetry.space_group_name_H-M   'P 1'
#
loop_
_entity.id
_entity.type
_entity.pdbx_description
1 polymer ?
#
loop_
_entity_poly.entity_id
_entity_poly.type
_entity_poly.pdbx_seq_one_letter_code
_entity_poly.pdbx_strand_id
1 'polypeptide(L)'
;MSKLVGELFRSWFRGWLIYLVSAAIVIPLGCLLVFLPLGLVTRYDASIWVLIIPAALFFLILVGGGFGFLFWAIRRRAAQLDAAFTPLGLTGRREMLTMRSYHGEFRGREAHVHFRRGPTLEIYLGTPLQTRLSVDEPDRATTALAGWVNRHPLTLADPALGGLRVFALDEAWTRSLLADPRTPGLLQRLIKFEGPFLVRQVQLMPGSLVLRLHYTKRVLAFDVEVEPEQARQWFEDLAALADVAEALPPPQVTAEAGALEQTLRTRRRDIWRWALIILFGALFGIP
;
A
#
# COMPACT_ATOMS: atom_id res chain seq x y z
N MET A 1 11.20 -19.81 -0.01
CA MET A 1 10.80 -19.04 -1.20
C MET A 1 10.74 -17.57 -0.78
N SER A 2 11.30 -16.62 -1.54
CA SER A 2 11.28 -15.20 -1.11
C SER A 2 9.87 -14.64 -1.15
N LYS A 3 9.55 -13.69 -0.27
CA LYS A 3 8.24 -13.02 -0.25
C LYS A 3 7.89 -12.41 -1.62
N LEU A 4 8.90 -11.92 -2.35
CA LEU A 4 8.78 -11.36 -3.71
C LEU A 4 8.36 -12.39 -4.77
N VAL A 5 9.00 -13.56 -4.79
CA VAL A 5 8.65 -14.63 -5.76
C VAL A 5 7.24 -15.15 -5.48
N GLY A 6 6.86 -15.26 -4.20
CA GLY A 6 5.51 -15.60 -3.81
C GLY A 6 4.47 -14.57 -4.30
N GLU A 7 4.77 -13.28 -4.27
CA GLU A 7 3.87 -12.23 -4.77
C GLU A 7 3.76 -12.24 -6.30
N LEU A 8 4.87 -12.42 -7.02
CA LEU A 8 4.86 -12.52 -8.49
C LEU A 8 3.97 -13.68 -8.94
N PHE A 9 4.12 -14.84 -8.31
CA PHE A 9 3.28 -16.01 -8.59
C PHE A 9 1.80 -15.73 -8.31
N ARG A 10 1.47 -15.11 -7.16
CA ARG A 10 0.08 -14.73 -6.83
C ARG A 10 -0.50 -13.72 -7.80
N SER A 11 0.28 -12.74 -8.22
CA SER A 11 -0.18 -11.72 -9.18
C SER A 11 -0.48 -12.34 -10.53
N TRP A 12 0.37 -13.26 -11.00
CA TRP A 12 0.13 -14.02 -12.23
C TRP A 12 -1.11 -14.91 -12.12
N PHE A 13 -1.20 -15.70 -11.05
CA PHE A 13 -2.35 -16.57 -10.79
C PHE A 13 -3.67 -15.78 -10.67
N ARG A 14 -3.64 -14.61 -10.02
CA ARG A 14 -4.80 -13.71 -9.93
C ARG A 14 -5.26 -13.24 -11.31
N GLY A 15 -4.33 -12.83 -12.17
CA GLY A 15 -4.66 -12.42 -13.55
C GLY A 15 -5.33 -13.54 -14.33
N TRP A 16 -4.78 -14.75 -14.22
CA TRP A 16 -5.35 -15.94 -14.87
C TRP A 16 -6.73 -16.32 -14.32
N LEU A 17 -6.92 -16.25 -13.01
CA LEU A 17 -8.21 -16.52 -12.37
C LEU A 17 -9.29 -15.49 -12.77
N ILE A 18 -8.94 -14.20 -12.79
CA ILE A 18 -9.84 -13.14 -13.27
C ILE A 18 -10.23 -13.40 -14.72
N TYR A 19 -9.28 -13.80 -15.57
CA TYR A 19 -9.55 -14.15 -16.96
C TYR A 19 -10.53 -15.33 -17.07
N LEU A 20 -10.33 -16.40 -16.30
CA LEU A 20 -11.24 -17.56 -16.31
C LEU A 20 -12.66 -17.19 -15.85
N VAL A 21 -12.79 -16.44 -14.75
CA VAL A 21 -14.11 -16.00 -14.25
C VAL A 21 -14.77 -15.08 -15.27
N SER A 22 -14.01 -14.17 -15.89
CA SER A 22 -14.53 -13.29 -16.93
C SER A 22 -15.00 -14.09 -18.15
N ALA A 23 -14.23 -15.08 -18.60
CA ALA A 23 -14.62 -15.96 -19.71
C ALA A 23 -15.87 -16.78 -19.40
N ALA A 24 -15.96 -17.34 -18.18
CA ALA A 24 -17.11 -18.12 -17.72
C ALA A 24 -18.41 -17.30 -17.63
N ILE A 25 -18.33 -15.97 -17.50
CA ILE A 25 -19.48 -15.07 -17.49
C ILE A 25 -19.79 -14.56 -18.91
N VAL A 26 -18.77 -14.05 -19.61
CA VAL A 26 -18.94 -13.38 -20.91
C VAL A 26 -19.31 -14.37 -22.01
N ILE A 27 -18.76 -15.59 -22.02
CA ILE A 27 -19.05 -16.57 -23.07
C ILE A 27 -20.53 -17.01 -23.01
N PRO A 28 -21.10 -17.47 -21.87
CA PRO A 28 -22.52 -17.82 -21.82
C PRO A 28 -23.45 -16.64 -22.12
N LEU A 29 -23.12 -15.44 -21.63
CA LEU A 29 -23.88 -14.22 -21.93
C LEU A 29 -23.85 -13.89 -23.43
N GLY A 30 -22.70 -14.00 -24.09
CA GLY A 30 -22.58 -13.82 -25.54
C GLY A 30 -23.36 -14.87 -26.32
N CYS A 31 -23.29 -16.14 -25.91
CA CYS A 31 -24.11 -17.20 -26.49
C CYS A 31 -25.61 -16.91 -26.39
N LEU A 32 -26.08 -16.50 -25.22
CA LEU A 32 -27.49 -16.27 -24.94
C LEU A 32 -28.03 -14.97 -25.55
N LEU A 33 -27.26 -13.88 -25.53
CA LEU A 33 -27.72 -12.54 -25.93
C LEU A 33 -27.29 -12.12 -27.33
N VAL A 34 -26.35 -12.83 -27.97
CA VAL A 34 -25.88 -12.50 -29.32
C VAL A 34 -26.11 -13.65 -30.28
N PHE A 35 -25.55 -14.83 -30.00
CA PHE A 35 -25.59 -15.94 -30.97
C PHE A 35 -26.97 -16.60 -31.08
N LEU A 36 -27.69 -16.78 -29.97
CA LEU A 36 -29.03 -17.37 -30.00
C LEU A 36 -30.05 -16.47 -30.73
N PRO A 37 -30.14 -15.15 -30.47
CA PRO A 37 -31.00 -14.26 -31.24
C PRO A 37 -30.63 -14.18 -32.73
N LEU A 38 -29.34 -14.19 -33.06
CA LEU A 38 -28.88 -14.25 -34.44
C LEU A 38 -29.36 -15.52 -35.16
N GLY A 39 -29.30 -16.68 -34.48
CA GLY A 39 -29.84 -17.94 -34.98
C GLY A 39 -31.37 -17.92 -35.17
N LEU A 40 -32.10 -17.24 -34.28
CA LEU A 40 -33.55 -17.11 -34.38
C LEU A 40 -33.97 -16.24 -35.58
N VAL A 41 -33.34 -15.07 -35.75
CA VAL A 41 -33.62 -14.15 -36.86
C VAL A 41 -33.30 -14.82 -38.20
N THR A 42 -32.16 -15.50 -38.31
CA THR A 42 -31.73 -16.14 -39.55
C THR A 42 -32.56 -17.37 -39.94
N ARG A 43 -33.11 -18.12 -38.97
CA ARG A 43 -33.90 -19.34 -39.25
C ARG A 43 -35.40 -19.13 -39.34
N TYR A 44 -35.95 -18.15 -38.63
CA TYR A 44 -37.40 -17.98 -38.49
C TYR A 44 -37.90 -16.62 -39.01
N ASP A 45 -37.04 -15.86 -39.70
CA ASP A 45 -37.35 -14.53 -40.23
C ASP A 45 -37.94 -13.58 -39.16
N ALA A 46 -37.42 -13.72 -37.94
CA ALA A 46 -37.89 -12.96 -36.79
C ALA A 46 -37.49 -11.48 -36.91
N SER A 47 -38.27 -10.60 -36.26
CA SER A 47 -38.01 -9.15 -36.27
C SER A 47 -36.58 -8.81 -35.85
N ILE A 48 -35.97 -7.82 -36.53
CA ILE A 48 -34.62 -7.31 -36.23
C ILE A 48 -34.47 -6.82 -34.77
N TRP A 49 -35.56 -6.41 -34.12
CA TRP A 49 -35.55 -6.03 -32.70
C TRP A 49 -35.14 -7.15 -31.76
N VAL A 50 -35.37 -8.41 -32.15
CA VAL A 50 -34.92 -9.61 -31.42
C VAL A 50 -33.39 -9.67 -31.38
N LEU A 51 -32.69 -9.07 -32.33
CA LEU A 51 -31.23 -8.95 -32.31
C LEU A 51 -30.75 -7.71 -31.55
N ILE A 52 -31.38 -6.56 -31.81
CA ILE A 52 -30.93 -5.25 -31.29
C ILE A 52 -31.05 -5.18 -29.76
N ILE A 53 -32.19 -5.58 -29.19
CA ILE A 53 -32.44 -5.44 -27.75
C ILE A 53 -31.47 -6.32 -26.93
N PRO A 54 -31.29 -7.62 -27.22
CA PRO A 54 -30.33 -8.45 -26.49
C PRO A 54 -28.87 -8.03 -26.70
N ALA A 55 -28.49 -7.61 -27.91
CA ALA A 55 -27.13 -7.12 -28.17
C ALA A 55 -26.83 -5.82 -27.39
N ALA A 56 -27.78 -4.88 -27.35
CA ALA A 56 -27.66 -3.66 -26.55
C ALA A 56 -27.58 -3.99 -25.05
N LEU A 57 -28.39 -4.93 -24.57
CA LEU A 57 -28.35 -5.40 -23.19
C LEU A 57 -27.00 -6.05 -22.84
N PHE A 58 -26.47 -6.90 -23.72
CA PHE A 58 -25.15 -7.50 -23.56
C PHE A 58 -24.06 -6.43 -23.43
N PHE A 59 -24.07 -5.43 -24.31
CA PHE A 59 -23.10 -4.33 -24.25
C PHE A 59 -23.24 -3.51 -22.96
N LEU A 60 -24.47 -3.22 -22.53
CA LEU A 60 -24.73 -2.49 -21.29
C LEU A 60 -24.26 -3.28 -20.05
N ILE A 61 -24.44 -4.59 -20.03
CA ILE A 61 -23.93 -5.45 -18.95
C ILE A 61 -22.40 -5.50 -18.97
N LEU A 62 -21.80 -5.71 -20.14
CA LEU A 62 -20.35 -5.83 -20.28
C LEU A 62 -19.64 -4.53 -19.89
N VAL A 63 -20.04 -3.42 -20.52
CA VAL A 63 -19.40 -2.13 -20.36
C VAL A 63 -19.90 -1.45 -19.08
N GLY A 64 -21.20 -1.34 -18.90
CA GLY A 64 -21.80 -0.71 -17.72
C GLY A 64 -21.52 -1.48 -16.44
N GLY A 65 -21.58 -2.81 -16.47
CA GLY A 65 -21.21 -3.66 -15.32
C GLY A 65 -19.73 -3.54 -14.98
N GLY A 66 -18.84 -3.54 -15.98
CA GLY A 66 -17.41 -3.35 -15.77
C GLY A 66 -17.06 -1.99 -15.14
N PHE A 67 -17.56 -0.90 -15.71
CA PHE A 67 -17.34 0.45 -15.16
C PHE A 67 -18.02 0.66 -13.81
N GLY A 68 -19.25 0.13 -13.65
CA GLY A 68 -20.00 0.19 -12.39
C GLY A 68 -19.27 -0.52 -11.26
N PHE A 69 -18.78 -1.74 -11.51
CA PHE A 69 -17.98 -2.50 -10.56
C PHE A 69 -16.68 -1.77 -10.22
N LEU A 70 -15.96 -1.24 -11.21
CA LEU A 70 -14.73 -0.48 -11.00
C LEU A 70 -14.98 0.74 -10.11
N PHE A 71 -16.01 1.52 -10.41
CA PHE A 71 -16.39 2.70 -9.63
C PHE A 71 -16.77 2.33 -8.20
N TRP A 72 -17.61 1.30 -8.03
CA TRP A 72 -18.02 0.79 -6.73
C TRP A 72 -16.81 0.32 -5.90
N ALA A 73 -15.89 -0.45 -6.49
CA ALA A 73 -14.70 -0.94 -5.82
C ALA A 73 -13.80 0.21 -5.34
N ILE A 74 -13.60 1.25 -6.16
CA ILE A 74 -12.83 2.45 -5.79
C ILE A 74 -13.51 3.19 -4.63
N ARG A 75 -14.83 3.39 -4.71
CA ARG A 75 -15.59 4.13 -3.68
C ARG A 75 -15.63 3.36 -2.35
N ARG A 76 -15.88 2.06 -2.39
CA ARG A 76 -15.88 1.19 -1.21
C ARG A 76 -14.53 1.24 -0.50
N ARG A 77 -13.44 1.10 -1.26
CA ARG A 77 -12.08 1.15 -0.73
C ARG A 77 -11.74 2.51 -0.12
N ALA A 78 -12.17 3.61 -0.74
CA ALA A 78 -12.01 4.94 -0.18
C ALA A 78 -12.75 5.09 1.16
N ALA A 79 -14.00 4.62 1.24
CA ALA A 79 -14.79 4.66 2.47
C ALA A 79 -14.18 3.82 3.61
N GLN A 80 -13.65 2.63 3.30
CA GLN A 80 -12.96 1.79 4.29
C GLN A 80 -11.71 2.48 4.86
N LEU A 81 -10.87 3.06 3.99
CA LEU A 81 -9.67 3.78 4.45
C LEU A 81 -10.04 5.05 5.22
N ASP A 82 -11.09 5.76 4.80
CA ASP A 82 -11.60 6.93 5.52
C ASP A 82 -12.11 6.55 6.91
N ALA A 83 -12.79 5.41 7.05
CA ALA A 83 -13.22 4.91 8.35
C ALA A 83 -12.04 4.55 9.27
N ALA A 84 -10.90 4.15 8.71
CA ALA A 84 -9.70 3.83 9.50
C ALA A 84 -8.92 5.08 9.96
N PHE A 85 -8.77 6.08 9.09
CA PHE A 85 -7.84 7.21 9.32
C PHE A 85 -8.52 8.53 9.70
N THR A 86 -9.75 8.78 9.26
CA THR A 86 -10.48 10.03 9.59
C THR A 86 -10.74 10.18 11.09
N PRO A 87 -11.12 9.12 11.84
CA PRO A 87 -11.30 9.22 13.29
C PRO A 87 -10.01 9.56 14.06
N LEU A 88 -8.84 9.35 13.45
CA LEU A 88 -7.54 9.71 14.02
C LEU A 88 -7.18 11.19 13.83
N GLY A 89 -8.08 12.00 13.27
CA GLY A 89 -7.84 13.42 12.97
C GLY A 89 -7.13 13.66 11.64
N LEU A 90 -6.99 12.63 10.80
CA LEU A 90 -6.32 12.74 9.52
C LEU A 90 -7.32 13.05 8.40
N THR A 91 -6.97 14.00 7.53
CA THR A 91 -7.80 14.38 6.38
C THR A 91 -7.37 13.62 5.14
N GLY A 92 -8.29 12.83 4.59
CA GLY A 92 -8.08 12.07 3.35
C GLY A 92 -8.12 12.95 2.10
N ARG A 93 -7.16 12.75 1.20
CA ARG A 93 -7.11 13.35 -0.14
C ARG A 93 -6.84 12.29 -1.20
N ARG A 94 -7.52 12.43 -2.32
CA ARG A 94 -7.28 11.60 -3.52
C ARG A 94 -6.11 12.19 -4.31
N GLU A 95 -5.06 11.40 -4.51
CA GLU A 95 -3.90 11.79 -5.33
C GLU A 95 -4.02 11.26 -6.77
N MET A 96 -4.60 10.07 -6.95
CA MET A 96 -4.90 9.46 -8.26
C MET A 96 -6.20 8.64 -8.16
N LEU A 97 -6.67 8.06 -9.27
CA LEU A 97 -7.86 7.20 -9.31
C LEU A 97 -7.86 6.08 -8.26
N THR A 98 -6.68 5.54 -7.92
CA THR A 98 -6.53 4.40 -6.99
C THR A 98 -5.60 4.67 -5.81
N MET A 99 -5.02 5.88 -5.71
CA MET A 99 -4.11 6.27 -4.64
C MET A 99 -4.76 7.28 -3.71
N ARG A 100 -4.49 7.14 -2.41
CA ARG A 100 -5.07 7.97 -1.37
C ARG A 100 -4.00 8.31 -0.34
N SER A 101 -4.03 9.55 0.11
CA SER A 101 -3.12 10.08 1.11
C SER A 101 -3.90 10.70 2.26
N TYR A 102 -3.46 10.55 3.49
CA TYR A 102 -4.04 11.18 4.66
C TYR A 102 -2.98 12.04 5.33
N HIS A 103 -3.36 13.23 5.76
CA HIS A 103 -2.46 14.19 6.42
C HIS A 103 -3.17 14.78 7.63
N GLY A 104 -2.43 15.00 8.71
CA GLY A 104 -2.94 15.66 9.90
C GLY A 104 -1.91 15.61 11.02
N GLU A 105 -2.40 15.65 12.25
CA GLU A 105 -1.57 15.54 13.44
C GLU A 105 -2.10 14.42 14.33
N PHE A 106 -1.18 13.66 14.92
CA PHE A 106 -1.49 12.63 15.90
C PHE A 106 -0.68 12.91 17.16
N ARG A 107 -1.35 13.20 18.29
CA ARG A 107 -0.71 13.57 19.57
C ARG A 107 0.31 14.73 19.43
N GLY A 108 -0.02 15.75 18.63
CA GLY A 108 0.85 16.90 18.40
C GLY A 108 2.05 16.65 17.48
N ARG A 109 2.12 15.46 16.86
CA ARG A 109 3.14 15.10 15.86
C ARG A 109 2.53 15.14 14.47
N GLU A 110 3.28 15.66 13.51
CA GLU A 110 2.88 15.60 12.10
C GLU A 110 2.71 14.13 11.66
N ALA A 111 1.58 13.81 11.03
CA ALA A 111 1.22 12.44 10.67
C ALA A 111 0.74 12.37 9.21
N HIS A 112 1.35 11.45 8.45
CA HIS A 112 0.99 11.22 7.05
C HIS A 112 0.77 9.73 6.79
N VAL A 113 -0.21 9.40 5.97
CA VAL A 113 -0.43 8.03 5.50
C VAL A 113 -0.52 8.03 4.00
N HIS A 114 0.32 7.24 3.34
CA HIS A 114 0.27 7.06 1.90
C HIS A 114 -0.14 5.65 1.57
N PHE A 115 -1.11 5.55 0.68
CA PHE A 115 -1.60 4.27 0.20
C PHE A 115 -1.50 4.20 -1.32
N ARG A 116 -0.59 3.33 -1.80
CA ARG A 116 -0.15 3.26 -3.20
C ARG A 116 -0.68 2.02 -3.94
N ARG A 117 -0.46 2.01 -5.26
CA ARG A 117 -0.80 0.89 -6.15
C ARG A 117 0.13 -0.31 -5.87
N GLY A 118 -0.46 -1.51 -5.77
CA GLY A 118 0.21 -2.66 -5.17
C GLY A 118 0.16 -2.48 -3.65
N PRO A 119 -0.63 -3.29 -2.92
CA PRO A 119 -1.11 -3.04 -1.55
C PRO A 119 0.01 -2.60 -0.59
N THR A 120 0.25 -1.29 -0.58
CA THR A 120 1.36 -0.65 0.10
C THR A 120 0.78 0.47 0.93
N LEU A 121 0.97 0.37 2.23
CA LEU A 121 0.60 1.36 3.22
C LEU A 121 1.86 1.85 3.90
N GLU A 122 2.09 3.15 3.87
CA GLU A 122 3.20 3.80 4.55
C GLU A 122 2.61 4.81 5.53
N ILE A 123 2.87 4.62 6.82
CA ILE A 123 2.43 5.53 7.89
C ILE A 123 3.66 6.25 8.42
N TYR A 124 3.65 7.56 8.35
CA TYR A 124 4.71 8.46 8.79
C TYR A 124 4.25 9.21 10.04
N LEU A 125 5.14 9.28 11.03
CA LEU A 125 4.98 10.07 12.23
C LEU A 125 6.23 10.94 12.43
N GLY A 126 6.03 12.24 12.65
CA GLY A 126 7.09 13.21 12.88
C GLY A 126 7.85 12.96 14.20
N THR A 127 9.17 13.16 14.14
CA THR A 127 10.09 13.09 15.28
C THR A 127 11.23 14.09 15.06
N PRO A 128 11.89 14.65 16.09
CA PRO A 128 13.06 15.50 15.90
C PRO A 128 14.34 14.69 15.59
N LEU A 129 14.32 13.36 15.74
CA LEU A 129 15.49 12.50 15.59
C LEU A 129 16.07 12.50 14.17
N GLN A 130 17.34 12.86 14.02
CA GLN A 130 18.03 12.94 12.72
C GLN A 130 18.96 11.75 12.50
N THR A 131 18.49 10.52 12.70
CA THR A 131 19.30 9.30 12.45
C THR A 131 18.54 8.29 11.59
N ARG A 132 19.16 7.13 11.32
CA ARG A 132 18.56 6.05 10.54
C ARG A 132 18.56 4.73 11.29
N LEU A 133 17.40 4.10 11.30
CA LEU A 133 17.15 2.78 11.84
C LEU A 133 16.21 2.04 10.90
N SER A 134 16.37 0.74 10.73
CA SER A 134 15.35 -0.09 10.10
C SER A 134 15.24 -1.43 10.80
N VAL A 135 14.02 -1.81 11.15
CA VAL A 135 13.68 -3.08 11.78
C VAL A 135 12.73 -3.84 10.88
N ASP A 136 13.11 -5.04 10.46
CA ASP A 136 12.30 -5.89 9.60
C ASP A 136 12.34 -7.37 10.00
N GLU A 137 11.46 -8.17 9.39
CA GLU A 137 11.59 -9.63 9.43
C GLU A 137 12.61 -10.09 8.38
N PRO A 138 13.46 -11.08 8.69
CA PRO A 138 14.36 -11.68 7.72
C PRO A 138 13.58 -12.34 6.58
N ASP A 139 13.70 -11.79 5.36
CA ASP A 139 13.31 -12.45 4.11
C ASP A 139 14.55 -12.84 3.31
N ARG A 140 14.55 -14.04 2.72
CA ARG A 140 15.71 -14.60 2.00
C ARG A 140 16.27 -13.66 0.91
N ALA A 141 15.41 -12.91 0.22
CA ALA A 141 15.85 -11.96 -0.81
C ALA A 141 16.52 -10.72 -0.21
N THR A 142 15.93 -10.16 0.85
CA THR A 142 16.50 -8.99 1.55
C THR A 142 17.79 -9.31 2.30
N THR A 143 17.96 -10.53 2.84
CA THR A 143 19.21 -10.97 3.48
C THR A 143 20.36 -11.04 2.48
N ALA A 144 20.10 -11.53 1.27
CA ALA A 144 21.10 -11.60 0.21
C ALA A 144 21.53 -10.21 -0.28
N LEU A 145 20.58 -9.27 -0.39
CA LEU A 145 20.88 -7.89 -0.77
C LEU A 145 21.62 -7.10 0.33
N ALA A 146 21.28 -7.31 1.61
CA ALA A 146 21.95 -6.65 2.72
C ALA A 146 23.45 -7.01 2.81
N GLY A 147 23.80 -8.28 2.56
CA GLY A 147 25.19 -8.72 2.45
C GLY A 147 25.96 -8.06 1.31
N TRP A 148 25.27 -7.67 0.23
CA TRP A 148 25.87 -6.99 -0.91
C TRP A 148 26.13 -5.49 -0.66
N VAL A 149 25.36 -4.87 0.23
CA VAL A 149 25.50 -3.45 0.63
C VAL A 149 26.43 -3.29 1.86
N ASN A 150 27.06 -4.37 2.33
CA ASN A 150 28.01 -4.40 3.45
C ASN A 150 27.47 -3.84 4.78
N ARG A 151 26.14 -3.75 4.93
CA ARG A 151 25.48 -3.38 6.18
C ARG A 151 25.13 -4.65 6.93
N HIS A 152 25.78 -4.85 8.06
CA HIS A 152 25.55 -6.01 8.90
C HIS A 152 24.42 -5.71 9.88
N PRO A 153 23.43 -6.61 10.03
CA PRO A 153 22.41 -6.44 11.04
C PRO A 153 23.04 -6.49 12.43
N LEU A 154 22.51 -5.70 13.37
CA LEU A 154 22.90 -5.75 14.78
C LEU A 154 22.63 -7.13 15.36
N THR A 155 23.57 -7.64 16.15
CA THR A 155 23.35 -8.84 16.95
C THR A 155 22.39 -8.51 18.10
N LEU A 156 21.26 -9.20 18.15
CA LEU A 156 20.21 -8.99 19.14
C LEU A 156 20.36 -10.04 20.25
N ALA A 157 20.53 -9.58 21.49
CA ALA A 157 20.64 -10.46 22.66
C ALA A 157 19.28 -10.82 23.27
N ASP A 158 18.27 -9.96 23.10
CA ASP A 158 16.94 -10.15 23.66
C ASP A 158 16.13 -11.20 22.86
N PRO A 159 15.66 -12.30 23.49
CA PRO A 159 14.79 -13.28 22.86
C PRO A 159 13.48 -12.69 22.29
N ALA A 160 12.96 -11.61 22.88
CA ALA A 160 11.77 -10.93 22.37
C ALA A 160 12.03 -10.26 21.02
N LEU A 161 13.27 -9.87 20.71
CA LEU A 161 13.65 -9.39 19.39
C LEU A 161 13.99 -10.54 18.42
N GLY A 162 13.88 -11.79 18.88
CA GLY A 162 14.12 -13.00 18.10
C GLY A 162 13.31 -13.02 16.81
N GLY A 163 14.01 -13.24 15.69
CA GLY A 163 13.41 -13.25 14.35
C GLY A 163 13.14 -11.87 13.76
N LEU A 164 13.64 -10.79 14.37
CA LEU A 164 13.76 -9.47 13.75
C LEU A 164 15.22 -9.24 13.34
N ARG A 165 15.43 -8.34 12.38
CA ARG A 165 16.74 -7.78 12.07
C ARG A 165 16.69 -6.29 12.25
N VAL A 166 17.78 -5.73 12.76
CA VAL A 166 17.91 -4.30 12.98
C VAL A 166 19.15 -3.81 12.23
N PHE A 167 18.97 -2.79 11.39
CA PHE A 167 20.06 -2.05 10.78
C PHE A 167 20.04 -0.63 11.34
N ALA A 168 21.16 -0.17 11.83
CA ALA A 168 21.30 1.16 12.43
C ALA A 168 22.43 1.92 11.78
N LEU A 169 22.26 3.24 11.69
CA LEU A 169 23.37 4.15 11.42
C LEU A 169 24.16 4.43 12.70
N ASP A 170 23.45 4.72 13.80
CA ASP A 170 24.02 4.83 15.14
C ASP A 170 23.73 3.54 15.93
N GLU A 171 24.70 2.63 15.94
CA GLU A 171 24.54 1.35 16.63
C GLU A 171 24.46 1.49 18.15
N ALA A 172 25.22 2.42 18.74
CA ALA A 172 25.27 2.58 20.19
C ALA A 172 23.94 3.13 20.71
N TRP A 173 23.42 4.18 20.08
CA TRP A 173 22.11 4.73 20.38
C TRP A 173 20.99 3.70 20.14
N THR A 174 21.08 2.91 19.06
CA THR A 174 20.09 1.87 18.78
C THR A 174 20.11 0.78 19.85
N ARG A 175 21.29 0.38 20.35
CA ARG A 175 21.37 -0.58 21.47
C ARG A 175 20.71 -0.02 22.73
N SER A 176 20.85 1.27 23.03
CA SER A 176 20.14 1.93 24.13
C SER A 176 18.62 1.93 23.93
N LEU A 177 18.15 2.18 22.71
CA LEU A 177 16.72 2.10 22.37
C LEU A 177 16.15 0.69 22.55
N LEU A 178 16.87 -0.32 22.09
CA LEU A 178 16.47 -1.72 22.22
C LEU A 178 16.57 -2.23 23.67
N ALA A 179 17.36 -1.58 24.52
CA ALA A 179 17.46 -1.90 25.94
C ALA A 179 16.29 -1.35 26.79
N ASP A 180 15.50 -0.40 26.27
CA ASP A 180 14.26 0.03 26.96
C ASP A 180 13.26 -1.14 26.98
N PRO A 181 12.72 -1.53 28.15
CA PRO A 181 11.83 -2.68 28.28
C PRO A 181 10.57 -2.64 27.40
N ARG A 182 10.14 -1.45 26.95
CA ARG A 182 8.93 -1.28 26.13
C ARG A 182 9.20 -1.52 24.65
N THR A 183 10.41 -1.26 24.18
CA THR A 183 10.78 -1.27 22.75
C THR A 183 10.54 -2.63 22.08
N PRO A 184 10.98 -3.77 22.63
CA PRO A 184 10.77 -5.07 22.00
C PRO A 184 9.29 -5.39 21.77
N GLY A 185 8.44 -5.11 22.75
CA GLY A 185 6.99 -5.32 22.65
C GLY A 185 6.33 -4.43 21.59
N LEU A 186 6.74 -3.16 21.50
CA LEU A 186 6.27 -2.23 20.47
C LEU A 186 6.64 -2.70 19.06
N LEU A 187 7.92 -3.07 18.86
CA LEU A 187 8.41 -3.55 17.56
C LEU A 187 7.74 -4.88 17.16
N GLN A 188 7.52 -5.79 18.10
CA GLN A 188 6.77 -7.01 17.83
C GLN A 188 5.34 -6.72 17.38
N ARG A 189 4.61 -5.82 18.04
CA ARG A 189 3.23 -5.48 17.63
C ARG A 189 3.18 -4.80 16.27
N LEU A 190 4.15 -3.92 15.96
CA LEU A 190 4.23 -3.24 14.67
C LEU A 190 4.61 -4.16 13.51
N ILE A 191 5.38 -5.23 13.77
CA ILE A 191 5.94 -6.09 12.71
C ILE A 191 5.26 -7.47 12.63
N LYS A 192 4.96 -8.11 13.77
CA LYS A 192 4.48 -9.50 13.82
C LYS A 192 2.95 -9.64 13.90
N PHE A 193 2.18 -8.56 13.82
CA PHE A 193 0.71 -8.62 13.87
C PHE A 193 0.11 -9.57 12.82
N GLU A 194 -1.04 -10.18 13.10
CA GLU A 194 -1.75 -10.92 12.06
C GLU A 194 -2.47 -9.96 11.12
N GLY A 195 -2.23 -10.08 9.82
CA GLY A 195 -2.79 -9.11 8.89
C GLY A 195 -2.45 -9.37 7.44
N PRO A 196 -3.04 -8.59 6.53
CA PRO A 196 -2.97 -8.83 5.10
C PRO A 196 -1.59 -8.56 4.52
N PHE A 197 -0.69 -7.85 5.22
CA PHE A 197 0.61 -7.48 4.66
C PHE A 197 1.67 -8.57 4.81
N LEU A 198 2.49 -8.77 3.77
CA LEU A 198 3.58 -9.76 3.76
C LEU A 198 4.90 -9.19 4.28
N VAL A 199 5.24 -7.97 3.86
CA VAL A 199 6.46 -7.27 4.28
C VAL A 199 6.06 -6.14 5.20
N ARG A 200 6.71 -6.07 6.34
CA ARG A 200 6.40 -5.16 7.43
C ARG A 200 7.70 -4.69 8.01
N GLN A 201 7.85 -3.39 8.11
CA GLN A 201 9.12 -2.78 8.48
C GLN A 201 8.86 -1.48 9.22
N VAL A 202 9.57 -1.28 10.31
CA VAL A 202 9.64 0.01 10.99
C VAL A 202 10.95 0.66 10.57
N GLN A 203 10.92 1.91 10.12
CA GLN A 203 12.10 2.67 9.75
C GLN A 203 12.11 4.01 10.47
N LEU A 204 13.23 4.37 11.08
CA LEU A 204 13.54 5.74 11.42
C LEU A 204 14.29 6.34 10.24
N MET A 205 13.71 7.38 9.67
CA MET A 205 14.34 8.26 8.68
C MET A 205 14.57 9.62 9.36
N PRO A 206 15.46 10.47 8.85
CA PRO A 206 15.71 11.79 9.42
C PRO A 206 14.42 12.60 9.63
N GLY A 207 14.03 12.72 10.90
CA GLY A 207 12.85 13.36 11.46
C GLY A 207 11.49 12.64 11.28
N SER A 208 11.47 11.39 10.84
CA SER A 208 10.21 10.65 10.72
C SER A 208 10.38 9.18 11.04
N LEU A 209 9.48 8.67 11.89
CA LEU A 209 9.31 7.25 12.12
C LEU A 209 8.24 6.71 11.18
N VAL A 210 8.53 5.61 10.48
CA VAL A 210 7.72 5.12 9.37
C VAL A 210 7.41 3.64 9.56
N LEU A 211 6.13 3.29 9.55
CA LEU A 211 5.68 1.91 9.37
C LEU A 211 5.40 1.67 7.89
N ARG A 212 6.16 0.76 7.27
CA ARG A 212 5.98 0.35 5.88
C ARG A 212 5.39 -1.05 5.83
N LEU A 213 4.24 -1.15 5.18
CA LEU A 213 3.52 -2.40 4.97
C LEU A 213 3.37 -2.62 3.47
N HIS A 214 3.98 -3.68 2.94
CA HIS A 214 3.96 -4.00 1.50
C HIS A 214 3.42 -5.40 1.22
N TYR A 215 2.82 -5.52 0.03
CA TYR A 215 2.28 -6.73 -0.58
C TYR A 215 1.13 -7.36 0.22
N THR A 216 0.18 -8.01 -0.45
CA THR A 216 -0.99 -8.60 0.22
C THR A 216 -0.93 -10.11 0.23
N LYS A 217 -1.37 -10.71 1.34
CA LYS A 217 -1.62 -12.14 1.45
C LYS A 217 -2.86 -12.55 0.65
N ARG A 218 -3.82 -11.63 0.45
CA ARG A 218 -5.12 -11.92 -0.17
C ARG A 218 -5.00 -11.93 -1.70
N VAL A 219 -5.13 -13.12 -2.30
CA VAL A 219 -5.00 -13.33 -3.76
C VAL A 219 -6.16 -12.73 -4.57
N LEU A 220 -7.35 -12.65 -3.98
CA LEU A 220 -8.58 -12.20 -4.67
C LEU A 220 -9.10 -10.84 -4.18
N ALA A 221 -8.47 -10.23 -3.18
CA ALA A 221 -8.91 -8.94 -2.68
C ALA A 221 -8.40 -7.83 -3.61
N PHE A 222 -9.33 -7.08 -4.18
CA PHE A 222 -9.06 -5.84 -4.94
C PHE A 222 -8.71 -4.66 -4.00
N ASP A 223 -8.84 -4.89 -2.70
CA ASP A 223 -8.65 -3.98 -1.59
C ASP A 223 -7.79 -4.61 -0.47
N VAL A 224 -7.20 -3.75 0.35
CA VAL A 224 -6.65 -4.15 1.64
C VAL A 224 -7.55 -3.53 2.67
N GLU A 225 -8.18 -4.39 3.46
CA GLU A 225 -9.03 -3.95 4.55
C GLU A 225 -8.11 -3.64 5.74
N VAL A 226 -8.16 -2.37 6.16
CA VAL A 226 -7.47 -1.88 7.35
C VAL A 226 -8.55 -1.62 8.37
N GLU A 227 -8.56 -2.41 9.44
CA GLU A 227 -9.51 -2.20 10.53
C GLU A 227 -9.16 -0.92 11.30
N PRO A 228 -10.16 -0.10 11.69
CA PRO A 228 -9.91 1.15 12.41
C PRO A 228 -9.14 0.97 13.72
N GLU A 229 -9.43 -0.10 14.47
CA GLU A 229 -8.72 -0.42 15.72
C GLU A 229 -7.26 -0.75 15.46
N GLN A 230 -6.98 -1.52 14.41
CA GLN A 230 -5.61 -1.87 14.02
C GLN A 230 -4.83 -0.63 13.54
N ALA A 231 -5.46 0.27 12.77
CA ALA A 231 -4.86 1.53 12.36
C ALA A 231 -4.51 2.39 13.57
N ARG A 232 -5.44 2.53 14.52
CA ARG A 232 -5.21 3.23 15.78
C ARG A 232 -4.04 2.62 16.55
N GLN A 233 -4.00 1.29 16.69
CA GLN A 233 -2.93 0.58 17.38
C GLN A 233 -1.56 0.84 16.76
N TRP A 234 -1.46 0.89 15.43
CA TRP A 234 -0.20 1.24 14.75
C TRP A 234 0.26 2.65 15.08
N PHE A 235 -0.64 3.64 15.08
CA PHE A 235 -0.31 5.02 15.46
C PHE A 235 0.10 5.13 16.91
N GLU A 236 -0.60 4.44 17.81
CA GLU A 236 -0.29 4.36 19.24
C GLU A 236 1.09 3.75 19.49
N ASP A 237 1.38 2.61 18.87
CA ASP A 237 2.69 1.94 19.01
C ASP A 237 3.82 2.74 18.37
N LEU A 238 3.59 3.42 17.23
CA LEU A 238 4.56 4.33 16.63
C LEU A 238 4.84 5.54 17.52
N ALA A 239 3.80 6.16 18.09
CA ALA A 239 3.96 7.30 18.98
C ALA A 239 4.72 6.89 20.25
N ALA A 240 4.36 5.76 20.87
CA ALA A 240 5.07 5.25 22.04
C ALA A 240 6.53 4.91 21.72
N LEU A 241 6.82 4.35 20.54
CA LEU A 241 8.19 4.09 20.12
C LEU A 241 8.98 5.40 19.89
N ALA A 242 8.34 6.43 19.33
CA ALA A 242 8.95 7.75 19.18
C ALA A 242 9.21 8.41 20.53
N ASP A 243 8.29 8.31 21.49
CA ASP A 243 8.44 8.83 22.85
C ASP A 243 9.63 8.18 23.57
N VAL A 244 9.79 6.85 23.43
CA VAL A 244 10.95 6.12 23.98
C VAL A 244 12.24 6.62 23.33
N ALA A 245 12.26 6.72 22.00
CA ALA A 245 13.45 7.10 21.25
C ALA A 245 13.89 8.55 21.51
N GLU A 246 12.95 9.46 21.74
CA GLU A 246 13.20 10.87 22.05
C GLU A 246 13.57 11.13 23.51
N ALA A 247 13.20 10.23 24.43
CA ALA A 247 13.63 10.29 25.82
C ALA A 247 15.11 9.91 26.01
N LEU A 248 15.73 9.27 25.02
CA LEU A 248 17.16 8.98 25.02
C LEU A 248 17.98 10.24 24.73
N PRO A 249 19.26 10.26 25.12
CA PRO A 249 20.19 11.25 24.59
C PRO A 249 20.14 11.27 23.05
N PRO A 250 20.28 12.44 22.42
CA PRO A 250 20.27 12.54 20.96
C PRO A 250 21.30 11.59 20.32
N PRO A 251 20.97 11.00 19.15
CA PRO A 251 21.90 10.14 18.43
C PRO A 251 23.19 10.90 18.08
N GLN A 252 24.32 10.23 18.24
CA GLN A 252 25.64 10.80 17.96
C GLN A 252 25.92 10.80 16.46
N VAL A 253 25.44 9.77 15.75
CA VAL A 253 25.55 9.69 14.29
C VAL A 253 24.25 10.14 13.64
N THR A 254 24.30 11.32 13.01
CA THR A 254 23.16 11.91 12.32
C THR A 254 23.22 11.70 10.81
N ALA A 255 22.08 11.81 10.15
CA ALA A 255 21.94 11.79 8.70
C ALA A 255 20.99 12.90 8.24
N GLU A 256 21.30 13.51 7.12
CA GLU A 256 20.41 14.47 6.47
C GLU A 256 19.30 13.76 5.69
N ALA A 257 18.12 14.38 5.68
CA ALA A 257 17.00 13.93 4.86
C ALA A 257 17.36 14.05 3.38
N GLY A 258 17.22 12.96 2.63
CA GLY A 258 17.45 12.98 1.18
C GLY A 258 16.39 13.81 0.43
N ALA A 259 16.71 14.30 -0.77
CA ALA A 259 15.78 15.09 -1.59
C ALA A 259 14.42 14.39 -1.84
N LEU A 260 14.42 13.08 -2.04
CA LEU A 260 13.21 12.27 -2.16
C LEU A 260 12.41 12.19 -0.84
N GLU A 261 13.09 12.17 0.30
CA GLU A 261 12.48 12.11 1.64
C GLU A 261 11.82 13.45 1.99
N GLN A 262 12.48 14.56 1.64
CA GLN A 262 11.91 15.91 1.73
C GLN A 262 10.70 16.10 0.79
N THR A 263 10.73 15.48 -0.40
CA THR A 263 9.61 15.50 -1.36
C THR A 263 8.41 14.65 -0.89
N LEU A 264 8.64 13.64 -0.04
CA LEU A 264 7.55 12.84 0.56
C LEU A 264 6.88 13.57 1.72
N ARG A 265 7.61 14.41 2.46
CA ARG A 265 7.04 15.33 3.46
C ARG A 265 6.29 16.51 2.83
N THR A 266 6.84 17.07 1.75
CA THR A 266 6.21 18.20 1.09
C THR A 266 5.03 17.72 0.26
N ARG A 267 3.85 18.22 0.62
CA ARG A 267 2.58 18.09 -0.09
C ARG A 267 2.82 18.04 -1.61
N ARG A 268 2.72 16.85 -2.24
CA ARG A 268 2.83 16.66 -3.71
C ARG A 268 1.67 17.40 -4.40
N ARG A 269 1.77 18.73 -4.51
CA ARG A 269 0.71 19.56 -5.08
C ARG A 269 0.95 19.88 -6.56
N ASP A 270 2.18 19.83 -7.07
CA ASP A 270 2.46 20.47 -8.36
C ASP A 270 3.15 19.62 -9.43
N ILE A 271 3.60 18.38 -9.14
CA ILE A 271 4.26 17.55 -10.18
C ILE A 271 3.29 17.17 -11.30
N TRP A 272 2.00 16.97 -11.01
CA TRP A 272 1.03 16.58 -12.03
C TRP A 272 0.65 17.73 -12.97
N ARG A 273 0.63 18.99 -12.50
CA ARG A 273 0.43 20.14 -13.39
C ARG A 273 1.54 20.19 -14.45
N TRP A 274 2.79 20.01 -14.03
CA TRP A 274 3.93 19.98 -14.95
C TRP A 274 3.95 18.73 -15.83
N ALA A 275 3.64 17.54 -15.30
CA ALA A 275 3.57 16.32 -16.10
C ALA A 275 2.45 16.38 -17.16
N LEU A 276 1.32 17.01 -16.84
CA LEU A 276 0.22 17.17 -17.79
C LEU A 276 0.51 18.28 -18.81
N ILE A 277 1.19 19.36 -18.42
CA ILE A 277 1.66 20.41 -19.33
C ILE A 277 2.74 19.87 -20.28
N ILE A 278 3.65 19.01 -19.82
CA ILE A 278 4.67 18.38 -20.66
C ILE A 278 4.03 17.33 -21.59
N LEU A 279 3.07 16.54 -21.09
CA LEU A 279 2.36 15.56 -21.90
C LEU A 279 1.43 16.22 -22.92
N PHE A 280 0.70 17.28 -22.55
CA PHE A 280 -0.11 18.07 -23.50
C PHE A 280 0.77 18.90 -24.42
N GLY A 281 1.87 19.48 -23.96
CA GLY A 281 2.82 20.21 -24.80
C GLY A 281 3.52 19.31 -25.82
N ALA A 282 3.75 18.04 -25.48
CA ALA A 282 4.28 17.04 -26.41
C ALA A 282 3.22 16.45 -27.35
N LEU A 283 1.94 16.39 -26.94
CA LEU A 283 0.83 15.98 -27.82
C LEU A 283 0.28 17.12 -28.69
N PHE A 284 0.49 18.38 -28.31
CA PHE A 284 -0.12 19.57 -28.95
C PHE A 284 0.87 20.71 -29.27
N GLY A 285 2.18 20.50 -29.24
CA GLY A 285 3.14 21.40 -29.90
C GLY A 285 3.31 20.93 -31.35
N ILE A 286 2.57 21.48 -32.32
CA ILE A 286 2.89 22.69 -33.13
C ILE A 286 4.27 22.53 -33.80
N PRO A 287 4.35 22.60 -35.15
CA PRO A 287 3.62 23.51 -36.04
C PRO A 287 2.16 23.17 -36.30
#